data_AF-A0AAW9IIW8-F1
#
_entry.id   AF-A0AAW9IIW8-F1
#
_cell.length_a   1.000
_cell.length_b   1.000
_cell.length_c   1.000
_cell.angle_alpha   90.00
_cell.angle_beta   90.00
_cell.angle_gamma   90.00
#
_symmetry.space_group_name_H-M   'P 1'
#
loop_
_entity.id
_entity.type
_entity.pdbx_description
1 polymer ?
#
loop_
_entity_poly.entity_id
_entity_poly.type
_entity_poly.pdbx_seq_one_letter_code
_entity_poly.pdbx_strand_id
1 'polypeptide(L)'
;NSDIAMYKAKEKGKNRHLFYSEEMSKDIIRKSQLIDGLRNSIVRSELNLLYQPQVDLTDGKVKGAEVLLRWANAKFGSISPVEFIPLAEQTELIVPIGEWVLKNACIKTKYWIDKGINSV
;
A
#
# COMPACT_ATOMS: atom_id res chain seq x y z
N ASN A 1 -20.09 -1.04 7.08
CA ASN A 1 -21.02 -0.46 6.09
C ASN A 1 -21.07 1.07 6.05
N SER A 2 -20.30 1.82 6.86
CA SER A 2 -20.27 3.31 6.81
C SER A 2 -19.35 3.85 5.71
N ASP A 3 -18.22 3.18 5.46
CA ASP A 3 -17.18 3.65 4.54
C ASP A 3 -17.63 3.62 3.08
N ILE A 4 -18.49 2.65 2.74
CA ILE A 4 -19.13 2.50 1.43
C ILE A 4 -20.01 3.73 1.13
N ALA A 5 -20.70 4.28 2.14
CA ALA A 5 -21.58 5.43 1.98
C ALA A 5 -20.78 6.73 1.81
N MET A 6 -19.70 6.91 2.58
CA MET A 6 -18.80 8.06 2.46
C MET A 6 -18.11 8.11 1.08
N TYR A 7 -17.63 6.96 0.59
CA TYR A 7 -17.03 6.87 -0.74
C TYR A 7 -18.03 7.18 -1.85
N LYS A 8 -19.24 6.57 -1.78
CA LYS A 8 -20.34 6.84 -2.72
C LYS A 8 -20.75 8.32 -2.75
N ALA A 9 -20.59 9.06 -1.65
CA ALA A 9 -20.88 10.48 -1.60
C ALA A 9 -19.79 11.33 -2.29
N LYS A 10 -18.50 10.94 -2.19
CA LYS A 10 -17.38 11.68 -2.82
C LYS A 10 -17.32 11.53 -4.34
N GLU A 11 -17.74 10.40 -4.91
CA GLU A 11 -17.77 10.22 -6.39
C GLU A 11 -18.96 10.91 -7.08
N LYS A 12 -20.01 11.32 -6.35
CA LYS A 12 -21.22 11.94 -6.90
C LYS A 12 -21.10 13.44 -7.19
N GLY A 13 -19.92 13.89 -7.62
CA GLY A 13 -19.66 15.28 -8.03
C GLY A 13 -19.74 15.47 -9.54
N LYS A 14 -20.83 16.12 -10.00
CA LYS A 14 -21.07 16.69 -11.34
C LYS A 14 -21.19 15.71 -12.53
N ASN A 15 -22.45 15.52 -12.94
CA ASN A 15 -22.89 15.37 -14.34
C ASN A 15 -22.62 14.02 -15.07
N ARG A 16 -22.93 12.87 -14.47
CA ARG A 16 -22.77 11.55 -15.13
C ARG A 16 -23.91 10.57 -14.84
N HIS A 17 -25.09 10.86 -15.39
CA HIS A 17 -26.17 9.86 -15.49
C HIS A 17 -25.95 8.85 -16.65
N LEU A 18 -24.90 9.01 -17.46
CA LEU A 18 -24.72 8.27 -18.71
C LEU A 18 -23.88 6.98 -18.60
N PHE A 19 -23.20 6.72 -17.47
CA PHE A 19 -22.26 5.59 -17.32
C PHE A 19 -22.55 4.72 -16.09
N TYR A 20 -23.82 4.52 -15.71
CA TYR A 20 -24.15 3.39 -14.83
C TYR A 20 -24.02 2.08 -15.61
N SER A 21 -22.79 1.74 -16.00
CA SER A 21 -22.43 0.51 -16.69
C SER A 21 -22.03 -0.55 -15.67
N GLU A 22 -22.15 -1.82 -16.06
CA GLU A 22 -21.74 -2.98 -15.25
C GLU A 22 -20.28 -2.88 -14.78
N GLU A 23 -19.42 -2.21 -15.57
CA GLU A 23 -18.01 -1.96 -15.28
C GLU A 23 -17.82 -1.06 -14.05
N MET A 24 -18.58 0.03 -13.91
CA MET A 24 -18.53 0.88 -12.72
C MET A 24 -19.00 0.12 -11.47
N SER A 25 -19.94 -0.81 -11.61
CA SER A 25 -20.36 -1.68 -10.52
C SER A 25 -19.26 -2.66 -10.09
N LYS A 26 -18.51 -3.22 -11.05
CA LYS A 26 -17.36 -4.11 -10.79
C LYS A 26 -16.24 -3.37 -10.07
N ASP A 27 -15.91 -2.15 -10.47
CA ASP A 27 -14.88 -1.33 -9.83
C ASP A 27 -15.20 -0.98 -8.38
N ILE A 28 -16.45 -0.60 -8.11
CA ILE A 28 -16.91 -0.30 -6.74
C ILE A 28 -16.82 -1.56 -5.86
N ILE A 29 -17.25 -2.71 -6.39
CA ILE A 29 -17.16 -3.99 -5.67
C ILE A 29 -15.69 -4.34 -5.39
N ARG A 30 -14.81 -4.20 -6.38
CA ARG A 30 -13.37 -4.46 -6.26
C ARG A 30 -12.74 -3.60 -5.18
N LYS A 31 -12.98 -2.28 -5.19
CA LYS A 31 -12.48 -1.36 -4.17
C LYS A 31 -12.98 -1.71 -2.77
N SER A 32 -14.26 -2.05 -2.63
CA SER A 32 -14.82 -2.47 -1.34
C SER A 32 -14.12 -3.73 -0.81
N GLN A 33 -13.92 -4.73 -1.66
CA GLN A 33 -13.23 -5.97 -1.28
C GLN A 33 -11.78 -5.72 -0.87
N LEU A 34 -11.10 -4.79 -1.53
CA LEU A 34 -9.75 -4.39 -1.17
C LEU A 34 -9.70 -3.67 0.17
N ILE A 35 -10.58 -2.71 0.43
CA ILE A 35 -10.63 -2.01 1.72
C ILE A 35 -10.83 -3.02 2.87
N ASP A 36 -11.76 -3.96 2.69
CA ASP A 36 -12.02 -5.00 3.70
C ASP A 36 -10.83 -5.93 3.91
N GLY A 37 -10.09 -6.27 2.85
CA GLY A 37 -8.83 -7.00 2.95
C GLY A 37 -7.74 -6.21 3.69
N LEU A 38 -7.57 -4.93 3.33
CA LEU A 38 -6.50 -4.08 3.81
C LEU A 38 -6.58 -3.86 5.33
N ARG A 39 -7.80 -3.76 5.88
CA ARG A 39 -8.05 -3.63 7.34
C ARG A 39 -7.35 -4.68 8.19
N ASN A 40 -7.20 -5.89 7.67
CA ASN A 40 -6.61 -7.02 8.39
C ASN A 40 -5.25 -7.44 7.80
N SER A 41 -4.73 -6.71 6.82
CA SER A 41 -3.53 -7.10 6.06
C SER A 41 -2.29 -7.26 6.94
N ILE A 42 -2.11 -6.38 7.93
CA ILE A 42 -1.02 -6.46 8.92
C ILE A 42 -1.14 -7.74 9.75
N VAL A 43 -2.31 -7.98 10.35
CA VAL A 43 -2.55 -9.15 11.23
C VAL A 43 -2.42 -10.45 10.45
N ARG A 44 -2.81 -10.46 9.18
CA ARG A 44 -2.72 -11.60 8.27
C ARG A 44 -1.34 -11.78 7.65
N SER A 45 -0.36 -10.93 7.98
CA SER A 45 0.98 -10.97 7.38
C SER A 45 0.96 -10.90 5.85
N GLU A 46 0.02 -10.16 5.29
CA GLU A 46 -0.14 -9.98 3.85
C GLU A 46 0.70 -8.79 3.32
N LEU A 47 1.23 -7.96 4.22
CA LEU A 47 2.12 -6.86 3.88
C LEU A 47 3.58 -7.27 3.98
N ASN A 48 4.39 -6.88 3.00
CA ASN A 48 5.83 -7.08 3.02
C ASN A 48 6.57 -5.86 2.47
N LEU A 49 7.83 -5.70 2.88
CA LEU A 49 8.70 -4.62 2.41
C LEU A 49 9.73 -5.18 1.44
N LEU A 50 9.83 -4.54 0.27
CA LEU A 50 10.98 -4.69 -0.62
C LEU A 50 11.89 -3.47 -0.45
N TYR A 51 13.14 -3.62 -0.85
CA TYR A 51 14.17 -2.59 -0.68
C TYR A 51 14.90 -2.40 -2.00
N GLN A 52 14.80 -1.20 -2.57
CA GLN A 52 15.47 -0.86 -3.82
C GLN A 52 16.73 -0.04 -3.51
N PRO A 53 17.94 -0.55 -3.84
CA PRO A 53 19.18 0.18 -3.57
C PRO A 53 19.22 1.52 -4.31
N GLN A 54 19.70 2.55 -3.63
CA GLN A 54 20.06 3.84 -4.21
C GLN A 54 21.59 3.91 -4.31
N VAL A 55 22.11 4.08 -5.52
CA VAL A 55 23.55 4.05 -5.81
C VAL A 55 24.08 5.44 -6.15
N ASP A 56 25.27 5.74 -5.65
CA ASP A 56 26.04 6.91 -6.07
C ASP A 56 26.64 6.64 -7.45
N LEU A 57 26.38 7.53 -8.42
CA LEU A 57 26.88 7.36 -9.78
C LEU A 57 28.38 7.64 -9.90
N THR A 58 28.99 8.31 -8.91
CA THR A 58 30.41 8.67 -8.96
C THR A 58 31.32 7.50 -8.62
N ASP A 59 30.95 6.68 -7.62
CA ASP A 59 31.75 5.55 -7.16
C ASP A 59 31.02 4.19 -7.18
N GLY A 60 29.76 4.16 -7.63
CA GLY A 60 28.94 2.96 -7.76
C GLY A 60 28.48 2.37 -6.42
N LYS A 61 28.73 3.02 -5.29
CA LYS A 61 28.39 2.48 -3.98
C LYS A 61 26.93 2.74 -3.63
N VAL A 62 26.34 1.78 -2.92
CA VAL A 62 25.01 1.96 -2.31
C VAL A 62 25.10 3.02 -1.22
N LYS A 63 24.18 4.00 -1.24
CA LYS A 63 24.04 5.06 -0.22
C LYS A 63 22.84 4.87 0.69
N GLY A 64 21.90 4.03 0.27
CA GLY A 64 20.63 3.82 0.96
C GLY A 64 19.77 2.82 0.20
N ALA A 65 18.55 2.60 0.70
CA ALA A 65 17.54 1.83 0.00
C ALA A 65 16.16 2.46 0.19
N GLU A 66 15.41 2.56 -0.91
CA GLU A 66 14.00 2.94 -0.86
C GLU A 66 13.16 1.75 -0.39
N VAL A 67 12.25 2.01 0.55
CA VAL A 67 11.32 1.02 1.08
C VAL A 67 10.07 1.00 0.22
N LEU A 68 9.75 -0.18 -0.32
CA LEU A 68 8.64 -0.38 -1.23
C LEU A 68 7.64 -1.36 -0.61
N LEU A 69 6.49 -0.86 -0.17
CA LEU A 69 5.42 -1.68 0.38
C LEU A 69 4.79 -2.57 -0.70
N ARG A 70 4.51 -3.82 -0.34
CA ARG A 70 3.82 -4.81 -1.17
C ARG A 70 2.70 -5.44 -0.38
N TRP A 71 1.64 -5.79 -1.08
CA TRP A 71 0.50 -6.47 -0.51
C TRP A 71 0.19 -7.73 -1.32
N ALA A 72 0.32 -8.88 -0.66
CA ALA A 72 -0.03 -10.19 -1.20
C ALA A 72 -1.25 -10.73 -0.45
N ASN A 73 -2.41 -10.66 -1.09
CA ASN A 73 -3.66 -11.15 -0.50
C ASN A 73 -3.95 -12.58 -0.95
N ALA A 74 -4.39 -13.44 -0.04
CA ALA A 74 -4.66 -14.85 -0.36
C ALA A 74 -5.73 -15.06 -1.45
N LYS A 75 -6.72 -14.16 -1.55
CA LYS A 75 -7.81 -14.24 -2.52
C LYS A 75 -7.47 -13.57 -3.86
N PHE A 76 -6.73 -12.46 -3.82
CA PHE A 76 -6.50 -11.61 -5.00
C PHE A 76 -5.08 -11.66 -5.54
N GLY A 77 -4.18 -12.40 -4.90
CA GLY A 77 -2.76 -12.43 -5.24
C GLY A 77 -2.04 -11.13 -4.88
N SER A 78 -0.98 -10.80 -5.63
CA SER A 78 -0.27 -9.53 -5.48
C SER A 78 -1.11 -8.37 -5.97
N ILE A 79 -1.29 -7.38 -5.10
CA ILE A 79 -2.06 -6.16 -5.37
C ILE A 79 -1.07 -5.01 -5.55
N SER A 80 -1.25 -4.25 -6.63
CA SER A 80 -0.37 -3.13 -6.96
C SER A 80 -0.45 -2.03 -5.90
N PRO A 81 0.68 -1.43 -5.47
CA PRO A 81 0.69 -0.24 -4.62
C PRO A 81 -0.17 0.90 -5.16
N VAL A 82 -0.22 1.07 -6.49
CA VAL A 82 -1.05 2.10 -7.16
C VAL A 82 -2.54 1.85 -6.93
N GLU A 83 -2.95 0.59 -6.70
CA GLU A 83 -4.36 0.23 -6.46
C GLU A 83 -4.73 0.42 -4.98
N PHE A 84 -3.88 -0.01 -4.04
CA PHE A 84 -4.27 -0.06 -2.63
C PHE A 84 -3.81 1.15 -1.79
N ILE A 85 -2.74 1.86 -2.14
CA ILE A 85 -2.28 3.03 -1.38
C ILE A 85 -3.36 4.13 -1.37
N PRO A 86 -4.01 4.49 -2.50
CA PRO A 86 -5.08 5.49 -2.47
C PRO A 86 -6.25 5.06 -1.58
N LEU A 87 -6.57 3.77 -1.54
CA LEU A 87 -7.62 3.24 -0.66
C LEU A 87 -7.20 3.33 0.80
N ALA A 88 -5.93 3.05 1.12
CA ALA A 88 -5.38 3.21 2.45
C ALA A 88 -5.48 4.66 2.94
N GLU A 89 -5.15 5.63 2.09
CA GLU A 89 -5.22 7.06 2.39
C GLU A 89 -6.66 7.52 2.61
N GLN A 90 -7.57 7.12 1.73
CA GLN A 90 -8.99 7.49 1.80
C GLN A 90 -9.71 6.92 3.03
N THR A 91 -9.22 5.81 3.57
CA THR A 91 -9.79 5.10 4.72
C THR A 91 -8.97 5.28 6.00
N GLU A 92 -7.98 6.18 5.98
CA GLU A 92 -7.03 6.44 7.07
C GLU A 92 -6.20 5.24 7.52
N LEU A 93 -6.36 4.07 6.88
CA LEU A 93 -5.53 2.87 7.09
C LEU A 93 -4.06 3.13 6.73
N ILE A 94 -3.77 4.17 5.95
CA ILE A 94 -2.39 4.58 5.66
C ILE A 94 -1.60 4.91 6.93
N VAL A 95 -2.24 5.39 7.99
CA VAL A 95 -1.58 5.75 9.25
C VAL A 95 -1.02 4.51 9.95
N PRO A 96 -1.84 3.51 10.35
CA PRO A 96 -1.31 2.29 10.98
C PRO A 96 -0.41 1.48 10.03
N ILE A 97 -0.65 1.51 8.72
CA ILE A 97 0.25 0.89 7.74
C ILE A 97 1.60 1.61 7.74
N GLY A 98 1.62 2.94 7.75
CA GLY A 98 2.83 3.74 7.79
C GLY A 98 3.67 3.49 9.05
N GLU A 99 3.03 3.41 10.21
CA GLU A 99 3.68 3.02 11.47
C GLU A 99 4.31 1.63 11.37
N TRP A 100 3.58 0.67 10.81
CA TRP A 100 4.10 -0.69 10.58
C TRP A 100 5.28 -0.68 9.60
N VAL A 101 5.20 0.06 8.50
CA VAL A 101 6.28 0.21 7.51
C VAL A 101 7.53 0.78 8.17
N LEU A 102 7.41 1.90 8.88
CA LEU A 102 8.54 2.57 9.54
C LEU A 102 9.22 1.65 10.56
N LYS A 103 8.44 0.98 11.41
CA LYS A 103 8.98 0.04 12.40
C LYS A 103 9.77 -1.08 11.74
N ASN A 104 9.21 -1.72 10.71
CA ASN A 104 9.88 -2.82 10.03
C ASN A 104 11.09 -2.37 9.19
N ALA A 105 11.05 -1.16 8.61
CA ALA A 105 12.20 -0.56 7.96
C ALA A 105 13.35 -0.34 8.95
N CYS A 106 13.10 0.28 10.10
CA CYS A 106 14.12 0.48 11.13
C CYS A 106 14.71 -0.84 11.65
N ILE A 107 13.88 -1.86 11.87
CA ILE A 107 14.34 -3.20 12.26
C ILE A 107 15.28 -3.78 11.18
N LYS A 108 14.93 -3.63 9.90
CA LYS A 108 15.75 -4.10 8.80
C LYS A 108 17.08 -3.35 8.71
N THR A 109 17.06 -2.03 8.85
CA THR A 109 18.27 -1.20 8.88
C THR A 109 19.19 -1.61 10.02
N LYS A 110 18.65 -1.80 11.23
CA LYS A 110 19.43 -2.29 12.37
C LYS A 110 20.07 -3.65 12.09
N TYR A 111 19.32 -4.58 11.50
CA TYR A 111 19.84 -5.88 11.09
C TYR A 111 21.00 -5.76 10.09
N TRP A 112 20.92 -4.85 9.12
CA TRP A 112 21.99 -4.60 8.15
C TRP A 112 23.24 -4.00 8.81
N ILE A 113 23.08 -3.02 9.69
CA ILE A 113 24.18 -2.45 10.49
C ILE A 113 24.87 -3.55 11.31
N ASP A 114 24.11 -4.43 11.96
CA ASP A 114 24.64 -5.54 12.75
C ASP A 114 25.38 -6.60 11.90
N LYS A 115 25.14 -6.60 10.58
CA LYS A 115 25.87 -7.41 9.59
C LYS A 115 27.02 -6.66 8.92
N GLY A 116 27.33 -5.44 9.36
CA GLY A 116 28.42 -4.62 8.84
C GLY A 116 28.09 -3.85 7.56
N ILE A 117 26.81 -3.79 7.17
CA ILE A 117 26.35 -3.02 6.03
C ILE A 117 26.05 -1.59 6.53
N ASN A 118 27.09 -0.76 6.61
CA ASN A 118 27.01 0.61 7.17
C ASN A 118 26.56 1.67 6.15
N SER A 119 26.19 1.27 4.94
CA SER A 119 25.86 2.15 3.81
C SER A 119 24.36 2.23 3.52
N VAL A 120 23.51 1.86 4.48
CA VAL A 120 22.05 1.85 4.36
C VAL A 120 21.41 2.56 5.53
#